data_AF-A0A932NCI6-F1
#
_entry.id   AF-A0A932NCI6-F1
#
_cell.length_a   1.000
_cell.length_b   1.000
_cell.length_c   1.000
_cell.angle_alpha   90.00
_cell.angle_beta   90.00
_cell.angle_gamma   90.00
#
_symmetry.space_group_name_H-M   'P 1'
#
loop_
_entity.id
_entity.type
_entity.pdbx_description
1 polymer ?
#
loop_
_entity_poly.entity_id
_entity_poly.type
_entity_poly.pdbx_seq_one_letter_code
_entity_poly.pdbx_strand_id
1 'polypeptide(L)'
;MITSAELLAGCRNQSEQRRVERELALYSMLWIDEEISKTALGLYRQFHLSHGAGFFDCLIAATAQVHGLQLATLNTRHFAPFPNIEPRRPY
;
A
#
# COMPACT_ATOMS: atom_id res chain seq x y z
N MET A 1 -6.37 3.08 2.05
CA MET A 1 -7.34 2.00 2.31
C MET A 1 -6.67 0.63 2.50
N ILE A 2 -5.83 0.14 1.56
CA ILE A 2 -5.20 -1.19 1.68
C ILE A 2 -4.36 -1.36 2.96
N THR A 3 -3.46 -0.43 3.27
CA THR A 3 -2.65 -0.48 4.50
C THR A 3 -3.51 -0.51 5.77
N SER A 4 -4.63 0.22 5.76
CA SER A 4 -5.59 0.21 6.87
C SER A 4 -6.27 -1.15 7.02
N ALA A 5 -6.65 -1.80 5.91
CA ALA A 5 -7.22 -3.14 5.92
C ALA A 5 -6.23 -4.19 6.41
N GLU A 6 -4.95 -4.09 6.04
CA GLU A 6 -3.89 -4.98 6.54
C GLU A 6 -3.69 -4.85 8.06
N LEU A 7 -3.69 -3.60 8.58
CA LEU A 7 -3.58 -3.36 10.02
C LEU A 7 -4.77 -3.92 10.80
N LEU A 8 -5.99 -3.79 10.26
CA LEU A 8 -7.19 -4.36 10.88
C LEU A 8 -7.17 -5.89 10.82
N ALA A 9 -6.74 -6.50 9.72
CA ALA A 9 -6.62 -7.95 9.59
C ALA A 9 -5.59 -8.55 10.56
N GLY A 10 -4.57 -7.78 10.95
CA GLY A 10 -3.59 -8.19 11.96
C GLY A 10 -4.08 -8.13 13.42
N CYS A 11 -5.24 -7.52 13.68
CA CYS A 11 -5.79 -7.40 15.04
C CYS A 11 -6.34 -8.75 15.53
N ARG A 12 -6.02 -9.13 16.77
CA ARG A 12 -6.46 -10.43 17.34
C ARG A 12 -7.73 -10.31 18.19
N ASN A 13 -8.12 -9.10 18.56
CA ASN A 13 -9.31 -8.83 19.36
C ASN A 13 -9.86 -7.41 19.11
N GLN A 14 -11.08 -7.15 19.59
CA GLN A 14 -11.75 -5.84 19.45
C GLN A 14 -11.01 -4.67 20.12
N SER A 15 -10.23 -4.92 21.17
CA SER A 15 -9.47 -3.86 21.85
C SER A 15 -8.33 -3.35 20.96
N GLU A 16 -7.59 -4.28 20.33
CA GLU A 16 -6.57 -3.96 19.33
C GLU A 16 -7.18 -3.25 18.12
N GLN A 17 -8.30 -3.76 17.60
CA GLN A 17 -9.00 -3.13 16.48
C GLN A 17 -9.36 -1.67 16.77
N ARG A 18 -10.00 -1.39 17.92
CA ARG A 18 -10.37 -0.01 18.30
C ARG A 18 -9.17 0.90 18.46
N ARG A 19 -8.02 0.38 18.91
CA ARG A 19 -6.79 1.15 19.02
C ARG A 19 -6.26 1.50 17.62
N VAL A 20 -6.21 0.52 16.72
CA VAL A 20 -5.79 0.72 15.32
C VAL A 20 -6.71 1.72 14.61
N GLU A 21 -8.03 1.62 14.79
CA GLU A 21 -9.00 2.54 14.19
C GLU A 21 -8.78 3.99 14.65
N ARG A 22 -8.45 4.21 15.93
CA ARG A 22 -8.13 5.56 16.45
C ARG A 22 -6.85 6.13 15.86
N GLU A 23 -5.80 5.32 15.74
CA GLU A 23 -4.55 5.74 15.10
C GLU A 23 -4.76 6.05 13.62
N LEU A 24 -5.51 5.20 12.92
CA LEU A 24 -5.85 5.40 11.51
C LEU A 24 -6.66 6.68 11.26
N ALA A 25 -7.47 7.13 12.22
CA ALA A 25 -8.22 8.38 12.12
C ALA A 25 -7.34 9.63 12.05
N LEU A 26 -6.05 9.53 12.43
CA LEU A 26 -5.08 10.63 12.33
C LEU A 26 -4.53 10.81 10.90
N TYR A 27 -4.76 9.84 10.00
CA TYR A 27 -4.23 9.84 8.65
C TYR A 27 -5.35 9.99 7.62
N SER A 28 -5.05 10.68 6.51
CA SER A 28 -5.98 10.77 5.38
C SER A 28 -6.07 9.42 4.66
N MET A 29 -7.27 8.84 4.62
CA MET A 29 -7.50 7.59 3.91
C MET A 29 -7.70 7.84 2.42
N LEU A 30 -6.78 7.33 1.61
CA LEU A 30 -6.94 7.26 0.16
C LEU A 30 -7.74 6.00 -0.22
N TRP A 31 -8.80 6.21 -0.98
CA TRP A 31 -9.66 5.16 -1.52
C TRP A 31 -9.16 4.74 -2.90
N ILE A 32 -9.39 3.48 -3.25
CA ILE A 32 -9.07 2.98 -4.58
C ILE A 32 -10.18 3.43 -5.52
N ASP A 33 -9.80 4.13 -6.59
CA ASP A 33 -10.69 4.47 -7.69
C ASP A 33 -10.35 3.64 -8.94
N GLU A 34 -11.02 3.95 -10.04
CA GLU A 34 -10.83 3.26 -11.32
C GLU A 34 -9.41 3.44 -11.88
N GLU A 35 -8.81 4.63 -11.72
CA GLU A 35 -7.47 4.94 -12.22
C GLU A 35 -6.41 4.15 -11.46
N ILE A 36 -6.51 4.12 -10.13
CA ILE A 36 -5.64 3.32 -9.26
C ILE A 36 -5.78 1.83 -9.59
N SER A 37 -7.01 1.35 -9.79
CA SER A 37 -7.26 -0.07 -10.11
C SER A 37 -6.65 -0.48 -11.45
N LYS A 38 -6.82 0.35 -12.49
CA LYS A 38 -6.22 0.12 -13.81
C LYS A 38 -4.69 0.12 -13.75
N THR A 39 -4.13 1.08 -13.03
CA THR A 39 -2.68 1.22 -12.85
C THR A 39 -2.09 0.02 -12.10
N ALA A 40 -2.74 -0.41 -11.01
CA ALA A 40 -2.34 -1.58 -10.23
C ALA A 40 -2.36 -2.87 -11.06
N LEU A 41 -3.38 -3.04 -11.91
CA LEU A 41 -3.45 -4.18 -12.81
C LEU A 41 -2.32 -4.18 -13.83
N GLY A 42 -1.96 -3.01 -14.37
CA GLY A 42 -0.81 -2.85 -15.26
C GLY A 42 0.49 -3.26 -14.59
N LEU A 43 0.74 -2.74 -13.38
CA LEU A 43 1.90 -3.10 -12.56
C LEU A 43 1.94 -4.59 -12.24
N TYR A 44 0.80 -5.17 -11.86
CA TYR A 44 0.72 -6.60 -11.56
C TYR A 44 1.04 -7.45 -12.79
N ARG A 45 0.47 -7.13 -13.96
CA ARG A 45 0.79 -7.84 -15.21
C ARG A 45 2.28 -7.78 -15.55
N GLN A 46 2.94 -6.67 -15.21
CA GLN A 46 4.35 -6.45 -15.52
C GLN A 46 5.30 -7.13 -14.51
N PHE A 47 4.95 -7.12 -13.22
CA PHE A 47 5.90 -7.48 -12.15
C PHE A 47 5.52 -8.73 -11.35
N HIS A 48 4.30 -9.24 -11.47
CA HIS A 48 3.87 -10.42 -10.71
C HIS A 48 4.72 -11.66 -11.01
N LEU A 49 4.89 -12.01 -12.29
CA LEU A 49 5.62 -13.21 -12.69
C LEU A 49 7.14 -13.06 -12.53
N SER A 50 7.66 -11.84 -12.67
CA SER A 50 9.10 -11.58 -12.66
C SER A 50 9.67 -11.30 -11.27
N HIS A 51 8.89 -10.66 -10.40
CA HIS A 51 9.36 -10.21 -9.08
C HIS A 51 8.52 -10.77 -7.91
N GLY A 52 7.55 -11.64 -8.20
CA GLY A 52 6.66 -12.20 -7.18
C GLY A 52 5.80 -11.12 -6.49
N ALA A 53 5.58 -9.99 -7.15
CA ALA A 53 4.87 -8.86 -6.57
C ALA A 53 3.42 -9.27 -6.22
N GLY A 54 3.00 -9.00 -4.98
CA GLY A 54 1.64 -9.20 -4.53
C GLY A 54 0.70 -8.18 -5.18
N PHE A 55 -0.56 -8.56 -5.40
CA PHE A 55 -1.54 -7.63 -5.95
C PHE A 55 -1.78 -6.42 -5.03
N PHE A 56 -1.76 -6.63 -3.71
CA PHE A 56 -1.85 -5.55 -2.72
C PHE A 56 -0.65 -4.59 -2.78
N ASP A 57 0.58 -5.11 -2.97
CA ASP A 57 1.76 -4.26 -3.19
C ASP A 57 1.59 -3.40 -4.44
N CYS A 58 1.03 -3.97 -5.52
CA CYS A 58 0.74 -3.24 -6.74
C CYS A 58 -0.34 -2.16 -6.55
N LEU A 59 -1.35 -2.40 -5.72
CA LEU A 59 -2.36 -1.40 -5.37
C LEU A 59 -1.78 -0.24 -4.55
N ILE A 60 -0.91 -0.55 -3.59
CA ILE A 60 -0.19 0.45 -2.79
C ILE A 60 0.71 1.30 -3.71
N ALA A 61 1.46 0.64 -4.59
CA ALA A 61 2.33 1.29 -5.57
C ALA A 61 1.55 2.17 -6.54
N ALA A 62 0.44 1.68 -7.09
CA ALA A 62 -0.43 2.43 -7.98
C ALA A 62 -1.06 3.65 -7.28
N THR A 63 -1.49 3.52 -6.03
CA THR A 63 -2.04 4.63 -5.24
C THR A 63 -0.99 5.74 -5.07
N ALA A 64 0.25 5.36 -4.73
CA ALA A 64 1.35 6.32 -4.61
C ALA A 64 1.64 7.01 -5.97
N GLN A 65 1.66 6.24 -7.06
CA GLN A 65 1.94 6.77 -8.39
C GLN A 65 0.86 7.73 -8.90
N VAL A 66 -0.42 7.40 -8.75
CA VAL A 66 -1.56 8.24 -9.18
C VAL A 66 -1.59 9.56 -8.41
N HIS A 67 -1.32 9.52 -7.11
CA HIS A 67 -1.32 10.72 -6.27
C HIS A 67 0.03 11.46 -6.20
N GLY A 68 1.07 10.98 -6.89
CA GLY A 68 2.42 11.56 -6.86
C GLY A 68 3.06 11.55 -5.46
N LEU A 69 2.71 10.56 -4.63
CA LEU A 69 3.14 10.48 -3.24
C LEU A 69 4.40 9.61 -3.10
N GLN A 70 5.27 9.98 -2.17
CA GLN A 70 6.39 9.11 -1.77
C GLN A 70 5.89 8.04 -0.79
N LEU A 71 6.25 6.79 -1.05
CA LEU A 71 5.86 5.67 -0.20
C LEU A 71 6.83 5.55 0.99
N ALA A 72 6.35 5.84 2.19
CA ALA A 72 7.10 5.51 3.41
C ALA A 72 6.87 4.03 3.75
N THR A 73 7.88 3.17 3.52
CA THR A 73 7.79 1.73 3.79
C THR A 73 9.04 1.20 4.47
N LEU A 74 8.85 0.39 5.51
CA LEU A 74 9.93 -0.37 6.15
C LEU A 74 10.29 -1.62 5.33
N ASN A 75 9.40 -2.07 4.44
CA ASN A 75 9.57 -3.25 3.61
C ASN A 75 10.10 -2.90 2.22
N THR A 76 11.24 -2.19 2.20
CA THR A 76 11.85 -1.62 1.00
C THR A 76 12.12 -2.64 -0.11
N ARG A 77 12.27 -3.94 0.20
CA ARG A 77 12.50 -5.00 -0.78
C ARG A 77 11.28 -5.30 -1.67
N HIS A 78 10.06 -5.11 -1.14
CA HIS A 78 8.83 -5.37 -1.89
C HIS A 78 8.52 -4.27 -2.90
N PHE A 79 9.01 -3.05 -2.63
CA PHE A 79 8.75 -1.87 -3.47
C PHE A 79 9.93 -1.46 -4.35
N ALA A 80 11.09 -2.12 -4.21
CA ALA A 80 12.27 -1.92 -5.03
C ALA A 80 12.06 -2.04 -6.56
N PRO A 81 11.11 -2.85 -7.08
CA PRO A 81 10.89 -2.94 -8.53
C PRO A 81 10.14 -1.77 -9.15
N PHE A 82 9.54 -0.86 -8.37
CA PHE A 82 8.68 0.21 -8.90
C PHE A 82 9.50 1.50 -9.15
N PRO A 83 9.73 1.89 -10.43
CA PRO A 83 10.71 2.93 -10.77
C PRO A 83 10.31 4.36 -10.38
N ASN A 84 9.05 4.61 -10.01
CA ASN A 84 8.53 5.93 -9.62
C ASN A 84 8.21 6.05 -8.14
N ILE A 85 8.69 5.13 -7.32
CA ILE A 85 8.47 5.13 -5.88
C ILE A 85 9.82 5.30 -5.22
N GLU A 86 10.02 6.38 -4.48
CA GLU A 86 11.16 6.51 -3.57
C GLU A 86 10.76 5.94 -2.21
N PRO A 87 11.09 4.67 -1.88
CA PRO A 87 10.81 4.11 -0.58
C PRO A 87 11.68 4.81 0.47
N ARG A 88 11.11 5.73 1.24
CA ARG A 88 11.79 6.32 2.39
C ARG A 88 11.54 5.44 3.61
N ARG A 89 12.61 4.99 4.27
CA ARG A 89 12.50 4.41 5.62
C ARG A 89 12.23 5.54 6.61
N PRO A 90 11.08 5.59 7.29
CA PRO A 90 10.90 6.54 8.38
C PRO A 90 11.83 6.14 9.54
N TYR A 91 12.62 7.11 10.02
CA TYR A 91 13.34 7.07 11.29
C TYR A 91 12.45 7.64 12.40
#